data_AF-A0A7V9JDX5-F1
#
_entry.id   AF-A0A7V9JDX5-F1
#
_cell.length_a   1.000
_cell.length_b   1.000
_cell.length_c   1.000
_cell.angle_alpha   90.00
_cell.angle_beta   90.00
_cell.angle_gamma   90.00
#
_symmetry.space_group_name_H-M   'P 1'
#
loop_
_entity.id
_entity.type
_entity.pdbx_description
1 polymer ?
#
loop_
_entity_poly.entity_id
_entity_poly.type
_entity_poly.pdbx_seq_one_letter_code
_entity_poly.pdbx_strand_id
1 'polypeptide(L)'
;MAMQTFDAEYIDRWLRIIGLVLAELRDVAAHWDEQHISNKLAWDYEWPDHLHRFESLHQTYRAGGMNEDQQARFLTLQHDLEENASLVESLGLQRPPVLSKT
;
A
#
# COMPACT_ATOMS: atom_id res chain seq x y z
N MET A 1 -19.60 -14.71 -1.67
CA MET A 1 -18.14 -14.67 -1.82
C MET A 1 -17.53 -15.27 -0.56
N ALA A 2 -16.65 -16.26 -0.68
CA ALA A 2 -15.90 -16.76 0.47
C ALA A 2 -14.89 -15.67 0.89
N MET A 3 -14.85 -15.35 2.18
CA MET A 3 -13.83 -14.46 2.74
C MET A 3 -12.48 -15.16 2.59
N GLN A 4 -11.57 -14.61 1.79
CA GLN A 4 -10.21 -15.16 1.71
C GLN A 4 -9.52 -14.92 3.05
N THR A 5 -9.34 -15.98 3.82
CA THR A 5 -8.52 -15.95 5.02
C THR A 5 -7.07 -16.10 4.59
N PHE A 6 -6.27 -15.04 4.74
CA PHE A 6 -4.82 -15.14 4.54
C PHE A 6 -4.15 -15.73 5.77
N ASP A 7 -3.08 -16.48 5.56
CA ASP A 7 -2.21 -16.90 6.66
C ASP A 7 -1.35 -15.74 7.18
N ALA A 8 -0.75 -15.94 8.35
CA ALA A 8 0.05 -14.90 9.02
C ALA A 8 1.27 -14.49 8.19
N GLU A 9 1.91 -15.43 7.48
CA GLU A 9 3.09 -15.15 6.65
C GLU A 9 2.72 -14.25 5.46
N TYR A 10 1.57 -14.48 4.84
CA TYR A 10 1.03 -13.66 3.77
C TYR A 10 0.78 -12.23 4.26
N ILE A 11 0.11 -12.08 5.41
CA ILE A 11 -0.17 -10.77 6.01
C ILE A 11 1.15 -10.04 6.28
N ASP A 12 2.10 -10.71 6.92
CA ASP A 12 3.38 -10.10 7.28
C ASP A 12 4.20 -9.69 6.07
N ARG A 13 4.22 -10.55 5.04
CA ARG A 13 4.90 -10.29 3.77
C ARG A 13 4.33 -9.05 3.11
N TRP A 14 3.01 -8.94 2.95
CA TRP A 14 2.42 -7.83 2.21
C TRP A 14 2.46 -6.52 2.97
N LEU A 15 2.30 -6.52 4.30
CA LEU A 15 2.55 -5.35 5.12
C LEU A 15 3.98 -4.82 4.92
N ARG A 16 4.97 -5.72 4.85
CA ARG A 16 6.37 -5.34 4.59
C ARG A 16 6.59 -4.84 3.17
N ILE A 17 6.08 -5.56 2.16
CA ILE A 17 6.29 -5.19 0.74
C ILE A 17 5.69 -3.82 0.47
N ILE A 18 4.44 -3.56 0.87
CA ILE A 18 3.79 -2.28 0.59
C ILE A 18 4.50 -1.14 1.31
N GLY A 19 4.97 -1.36 2.55
CA GLY A 19 5.80 -0.37 3.26
C GLY A 19 7.12 -0.06 2.54
N LEU A 20 7.79 -1.07 1.99
CA LEU A 20 9.01 -0.88 1.20
C LEU A 20 8.73 -0.13 -0.11
N VAL A 21 7.67 -0.50 -0.81
CA VAL A 21 7.24 0.14 -2.06
C VAL A 21 6.89 1.61 -1.82
N LEU A 22 6.23 1.94 -0.71
CA LEU A 22 5.97 3.34 -0.37
C LEU A 22 7.26 4.11 -0.04
N ALA A 23 8.23 3.47 0.62
CA ALA A 23 9.55 4.08 0.84
C ALA A 23 10.30 4.33 -0.47
N GLU A 24 10.33 3.33 -1.36
CA GLU A 24 10.93 3.44 -2.69
C GLU A 24 10.25 4.52 -3.53
N LEU A 25 8.91 4.63 -3.49
CA LEU A 25 8.19 5.67 -4.21
C LEU A 25 8.62 7.07 -3.75
N ARG A 26 8.83 7.28 -2.45
CA ARG A 26 9.33 8.56 -1.92
C ARG A 26 10.73 8.89 -2.42
N ASP A 27 11.61 7.89 -2.48
CA ASP A 27 12.96 8.07 -2.99
C ASP A 27 12.96 8.36 -4.50
N VAL A 28 12.14 7.64 -5.27
CA VAL A 28 11.99 7.86 -6.71
C VAL A 28 11.35 9.20 -7.01
N ALA A 29 10.43 9.68 -6.18
CA ALA A 29 9.77 10.97 -6.34
C ALA A 29 10.78 12.14 -6.39
N ALA A 30 11.89 12.05 -5.66
CA ALA A 30 12.94 13.07 -5.67
C ALA A 30 13.64 13.23 -7.03
N HIS A 31 13.57 12.18 -7.87
CA HIS A 31 14.21 12.10 -9.19
C HIS A 31 13.19 11.79 -10.30
N TRP A 32 11.90 12.11 -10.05
CA TRP A 32 10.80 11.68 -10.91
C TRP A 32 10.98 12.18 -12.35
N ASP A 33 11.39 13.43 -12.52
CA ASP A 33 11.55 14.07 -13.84
C ASP A 33 12.74 13.54 -14.63
N GLU A 34 13.80 13.06 -13.96
CA GLU A 34 15.02 12.55 -14.61
C GLU A 34 14.79 11.23 -15.35
N GLN A 35 13.81 10.44 -14.90
CA GLN A 35 13.48 9.12 -15.44
C GLN A 35 11.97 8.96 -15.66
N HIS A 36 11.26 10.06 -15.97
CA HIS A 36 9.81 10.13 -15.97
C HIS A 36 9.12 9.01 -16.77
N ILE A 37 9.58 8.69 -17.98
CA ILE A 37 8.93 7.67 -18.83
C ILE A 37 9.11 6.26 -18.25
N SER A 38 10.32 5.89 -17.82
CA SER A 38 10.59 4.57 -17.25
C SER A 38 9.94 4.39 -15.89
N ASN A 39 10.00 5.41 -15.03
CA ASN A 39 9.35 5.41 -13.73
C ASN A 39 7.84 5.30 -13.90
N LYS A 40 7.24 6.14 -14.74
CA LYS A 40 5.79 6.11 -14.95
C LYS A 40 5.30 4.74 -15.45
N LEU A 41 6.00 4.11 -16.38
CA LEU A 41 5.61 2.80 -16.90
C LEU A 41 5.69 1.69 -15.86
N ALA A 42 6.74 1.67 -15.02
CA ALA A 42 6.88 0.70 -13.94
C ALA A 42 5.81 0.91 -12.86
N TRP A 43 5.64 2.14 -12.40
CA TRP A 43 4.69 2.47 -11.34
C TRP A 43 3.23 2.35 -11.79
N ASP A 44 2.88 2.71 -13.03
CA ASP A 44 1.52 2.50 -13.55
C ASP A 44 1.16 1.00 -13.62
N TYR A 45 2.15 0.10 -13.79
CA TYR A 45 1.94 -1.35 -13.79
C TYR A 45 1.87 -1.95 -12.39
N GLU A 46 2.79 -1.58 -11.51
CA GLU A 46 2.95 -2.22 -10.20
C GLU A 46 2.04 -1.64 -9.12
N TRP A 47 1.81 -0.33 -9.14
CA TRP A 47 1.09 0.37 -8.09
C TRP A 47 -0.36 -0.13 -7.86
N PRO A 48 -1.16 -0.41 -8.92
CA PRO A 48 -2.51 -0.93 -8.73
C PRO A 48 -2.56 -2.29 -8.01
N ASP A 49 -1.59 -3.20 -8.25
CA ASP A 49 -1.55 -4.48 -7.53
C ASP A 49 -1.27 -4.25 -6.04
N HIS A 50 -0.33 -3.34 -5.70
CA HIS A 50 -0.05 -2.99 -4.30
C HIS A 50 -1.28 -2.41 -3.59
N LEU A 51 -2.06 -1.54 -4.25
CA LEU A 51 -3.31 -1.03 -3.69
C LEU A 51 -4.34 -2.14 -3.50
N HIS A 52 -4.48 -3.06 -4.45
CA HIS A 52 -5.39 -4.20 -4.32
C HIS A 52 -4.99 -5.13 -3.15
N ARG A 53 -3.69 -5.35 -2.94
CA ARG A 53 -3.17 -6.10 -1.78
C ARG A 53 -3.44 -5.36 -0.47
N PHE A 54 -3.28 -4.04 -0.46
CA PHE A 54 -3.62 -3.22 0.71
C PHE A 54 -5.11 -3.30 1.06
N GLU A 55 -6.01 -3.26 0.07
CA GLU A 55 -7.46 -3.45 0.30
C GLU A 55 -7.77 -4.83 0.87
N SER A 56 -7.08 -5.86 0.40
CA SER A 56 -7.20 -7.23 0.91
C SER A 56 -6.74 -7.35 2.37
N LEU A 57 -5.64 -6.67 2.72
CA LEU A 57 -5.18 -6.55 4.11
C LEU A 57 -6.21 -5.80 4.98
N HIS A 58 -6.80 -4.72 4.47
CA HIS A 58 -7.84 -4.01 5.21
C HIS A 58 -9.08 -4.87 5.47
N GLN A 59 -9.53 -5.66 4.49
CA GLN A 59 -10.62 -6.62 4.71
C GLN A 59 -10.26 -7.64 5.80
N THR A 60 -9.00 -8.09 5.83
CA THR A 60 -8.49 -9.02 6.84
C THR A 60 -8.42 -8.39 8.23
N TYR A 61 -7.98 -7.14 8.31
CA TYR A 61 -8.02 -6.32 9.53
C TYR A 61 -9.45 -6.19 10.06
N ARG A 62 -10.41 -5.85 9.20
CA ARG A 62 -11.83 -5.71 9.55
C ARG A 62 -12.50 -7.00 10.00
N ALA A 63 -12.06 -8.13 9.46
CA ALA A 63 -12.53 -9.45 9.86
C ALA A 63 -11.91 -9.94 11.19
N GLY A 64 -10.99 -9.19 11.79
CA GLY A 64 -10.25 -9.62 12.99
C GLY A 64 -9.23 -10.72 12.71
N GLY A 65 -8.81 -10.88 11.45
CA GLY A 65 -7.85 -11.92 11.03
C GLY A 65 -6.38 -11.60 11.32
N MET A 66 -6.09 -10.43 11.91
CA MET A 66 -4.74 -9.99 12.26
C MET A 66 -4.51 -10.07 13.77
N ASN A 67 -3.31 -10.47 14.19
CA ASN A 67 -2.87 -10.32 15.58
C ASN A 67 -2.56 -8.84 15.92
N GLU A 68 -2.33 -8.53 17.20
CA GLU A 68 -2.10 -7.15 17.67
C GLU A 68 -0.93 -6.45 16.95
N ASP A 69 0.18 -7.15 16.74
CA ASP A 69 1.36 -6.61 16.05
C ASP A 69 1.07 -6.30 14.57
N GLN A 70 0.36 -7.19 13.89
CA GLN A 70 -0.07 -7.01 12.50
C GLN A 70 -1.06 -5.86 12.36
N GLN A 71 -1.99 -5.72 13.31
CA GLN A 71 -2.93 -4.61 13.36
C GLN A 71 -2.20 -3.28 13.53
N ALA A 72 -1.23 -3.21 14.45
CA ALA A 72 -0.43 -2.00 14.66
C ALA A 72 0.33 -1.60 13.39
N ARG A 73 0.98 -2.57 12.74
CA ARG A 73 1.70 -2.34 11.48
C ARG A 73 0.77 -1.95 10.32
N PHE A 74 -0.42 -2.54 10.24
CA PHE A 74 -1.43 -2.17 9.26
C PHE A 74 -1.88 -0.71 9.45
N LEU A 75 -2.14 -0.29 10.69
CA LEU A 75 -2.54 1.07 11.00
C LEU A 75 -1.43 2.09 10.69
N THR A 76 -0.17 1.76 10.98
CA THR A 76 0.98 2.58 10.58
C THR A 76 1.05 2.70 9.06
N LEU A 77 0.96 1.58 8.34
CA LEU A 77 1.01 1.59 6.88
C LEU A 77 -0.14 2.40 6.27
N GLN A 78 -1.34 2.30 6.83
CA GLN A 78 -2.49 3.11 6.41
C GLN A 78 -2.20 4.60 6.59
N HIS A 79 -1.69 4.99 7.76
CA HIS A 79 -1.34 6.37 8.03
C HIS A 79 -0.27 6.89 7.06
N ASP A 80 0.78 6.11 6.83
CA ASP A 80 1.85 6.48 5.90
C ASP A 80 1.32 6.66 4.47
N LEU A 81 0.41 5.78 4.01
CA LEU A 81 -0.25 5.92 2.70
C LEU A 81 -1.12 7.18 2.63
N GLU A 82 -1.83 7.52 3.69
CA GLU A 82 -2.66 8.73 3.78
C GLU A 82 -1.80 10.00 3.75
N GLU A 83 -0.71 10.05 4.51
CA GLU A 83 0.23 11.18 4.52
C GLU A 83 0.90 11.42 3.17
N ASN A 84 1.14 10.36 2.40
CA ASN A 84 1.79 10.42 1.09
C ASN A 84 0.80 10.48 -0.08
N ALA A 85 -0.51 10.52 0.17
CA ALA A 85 -1.53 10.47 -0.89
C ALA A 85 -1.39 11.62 -1.90
N SER A 86 -1.09 12.84 -1.43
CA SER A 86 -0.89 14.00 -2.30
C SER A 86 0.38 13.86 -3.16
N LEU A 87 1.44 13.25 -2.62
CA LEU A 87 2.65 12.95 -3.38
C LEU A 87 2.32 11.97 -4.50
N VAL A 88 1.70 10.84 -4.19
CA VAL A 88 1.29 9.81 -5.15
C VAL A 88 0.45 10.42 -6.29
N GLU A 89 -0.52 11.26 -5.94
CA GLU A 89 -1.37 11.97 -6.91
C GLU A 89 -0.56 12.94 -7.80
N SER A 90 0.42 13.65 -7.23
CA SER A 90 1.28 14.56 -8.01
C SER A 90 2.18 13.84 -9.02
N LEU A 91 2.51 12.57 -8.78
CA LEU A 91 3.23 11.69 -9.71
C LEU A 91 2.30 11.10 -10.80
N GLY A 92 1.00 11.40 -10.74
CA GLY A 92 -0.01 10.89 -11.68
C GLY A 92 -0.35 9.42 -11.48
N LEU A 93 -0.13 8.89 -10.27
CA LEU A 93 -0.50 7.53 -9.87
C LEU A 93 -1.87 7.52 -9.19
N GLN A 94 -2.52 6.35 -9.14
CA GLN A 94 -3.78 6.18 -8.43
C GLN A 94 -3.63 6.51 -6.94
N ARG A 95 -4.49 7.35 -6.39
CA ARG A 95 -4.45 7.67 -4.96
C ARG A 95 -4.69 6.41 -4.10
N PRO A 96 -3.94 6.22 -2.99
CA PRO A 96 -4.25 5.17 -2.02
C PRO A 96 -5.69 5.30 -1.50
N PRO A 97 -6.40 4.19 -1.27
CA PRO A 97 -7.74 4.24 -0.71
C PRO A 97 -7.70 4.74 0.74
N VAL A 98 -8.57 5.69 1.07
CA VAL A 98 -8.80 6.11 2.45
C VAL A 98 -9.78 5.13 3.07
N LEU A 99 -9.29 4.30 4.00
CA LEU A 99 -10.06 3.19 4.56
C LEU A 99 -10.59 3.56 5.94
N SER A 100 -11.90 3.82 6.02
CA SER A 100 -12.54 4.27 7.26
C SER A 100 -12.58 3.17 8.32
N LYS A 101 -12.24 3.53 9.57
CA LYS A 101 -12.52 2.76 10.78
C LYS A 101 -14.03 2.74 11.02
N THR A 102 -14.72 1.68 10.62
CA THR A 102 -16.13 1.43 10.99
C THR A 102 -16.22 0.23 11.91
#